data_AF-A0A968KJ52-F1
#
_entry.id   AF-A0A968KJ52-F1
#
_cell.length_a   1.000
_cell.length_b   1.000
_cell.length_c   1.000
_cell.angle_alpha   90.00
_cell.angle_beta   90.00
_cell.angle_gamma   90.00
#
_symmetry.space_group_name_H-M   'P 1'
#
loop_
_entity.id
_entity.type
_entity.pdbx_description
1 polymer ?
#
loop_
_entity_poly.entity_id
_entity_poly.type
_entity_poly.pdbx_seq_one_letter_code
_entity_poly.pdbx_strand_id
1 'polypeptide(L)'
;HPDHRHKDPEKERRMGIYHYNEGNRFLKKGDWKEAVRNYKMALHHDKTLHPVYINMSNAYLKGEQYPEALKTLQALQAQAPRQPELHYNFACYYSLTHQEKAALESLKKAVSLGYSKPDDFQSDPDLENLRRTADFAEWLAKL
;
A
#
# COMPACT_ATOMS: atom_id res chain seq x y z
N HIS A 1 27.83 -32.71 -11.25
CA HIS A 1 27.13 -32.39 -9.99
C HIS A 1 26.18 -31.23 -10.24
N PRO A 2 24.87 -31.38 -10.04
CA PRO A 2 24.03 -30.20 -9.86
C PRO A 2 23.72 -30.04 -8.37
N ASP A 3 24.29 -28.99 -7.77
CA ASP A 3 23.89 -28.46 -6.47
C ASP A 3 22.52 -27.78 -6.63
N HIS A 4 21.45 -28.57 -6.70
CA HIS A 4 20.09 -28.07 -6.59
C HIS A 4 19.75 -27.93 -5.11
N ARG A 5 20.25 -26.85 -4.49
CA ARG A 5 19.70 -26.32 -3.25
C ARG A 5 18.24 -25.95 -3.48
N HIS A 6 17.34 -26.93 -3.35
CA HIS A 6 15.92 -26.69 -3.19
C HIS A 6 15.77 -25.86 -1.92
N LYS A 7 15.50 -24.56 -2.07
CA LYS A 7 15.18 -23.68 -0.95
C LYS A 7 13.94 -24.25 -0.26
N ASP A 8 14.06 -24.57 1.02
CA ASP A 8 12.94 -25.02 1.86
C ASP A 8 11.83 -23.94 1.83
N PRO A 9 10.63 -24.25 1.29
CA PRO A 9 9.54 -23.29 1.17
C PRO A 9 9.11 -22.69 2.51
N GLU A 10 9.21 -23.45 3.61
CA GLU A 10 8.89 -22.96 4.94
C GLU A 10 9.94 -21.95 5.42
N LYS A 11 11.22 -22.23 5.14
CA LYS A 11 12.31 -21.30 5.43
C LYS A 11 12.18 -19.99 4.64
N GLU A 12 11.87 -20.06 3.34
CA GLU A 12 11.66 -18.84 2.55
C GLU A 12 10.46 -18.05 3.08
N ARG A 13 9.33 -18.70 3.36
CA ARG A 13 8.17 -18.03 3.98
C ARG A 13 8.53 -17.33 5.29
N ARG A 14 9.27 -18.00 6.19
CA ARG A 14 9.73 -17.40 7.45
C ARG A 14 10.62 -16.19 7.24
N MET A 15 11.54 -16.26 6.27
CA MET A 15 12.42 -15.15 5.93
C MET A 15 11.64 -13.96 5.32
N GLY A 16 10.63 -14.25 4.51
CA GLY A 16 9.69 -13.25 4.00
C GLY A 16 8.97 -12.49 5.11
N ILE A 17 8.43 -13.22 6.08
CA ILE A 17 7.73 -12.64 7.25
C ILE A 17 8.70 -11.84 8.13
N TYR A 18 9.92 -12.33 8.34
CA TYR A 18 10.95 -11.62 9.10
C TYR A 18 11.22 -10.23 8.48
N HIS A 19 11.53 -10.19 7.18
CA HIS A 19 11.77 -8.94 6.49
C HIS A 19 10.55 -8.03 6.43
N TYR A 20 9.33 -8.58 6.34
CA TYR A 20 8.11 -7.79 6.44
C TYR A 20 8.01 -7.07 7.79
N ASN A 21 8.29 -7.78 8.88
CA ASN A 21 8.25 -7.21 10.24
C ASN A 21 9.34 -6.14 10.45
N GLU A 22 10.56 -6.38 9.94
CA GLU A 22 11.63 -5.39 9.95
C GLU A 22 11.25 -4.13 9.17
N GLY A 23 10.64 -4.31 7.98
CA GLY A 23 10.13 -3.20 7.17
C GLY A 23 9.09 -2.38 7.94
N ASN A 24 8.14 -3.03 8.60
CA ASN A 24 7.14 -2.36 9.43
C ASN A 24 7.76 -1.57 10.59
N ARG A 25 8.85 -2.07 11.17
CA ARG A 25 9.57 -1.36 12.24
C ARG A 25 10.23 -0.09 11.71
N PHE A 26 10.86 -0.14 10.53
CA PHE A 26 11.46 1.05 9.91
C PHE A 26 10.41 2.05 9.44
N LEU A 27 9.29 1.57 8.87
CA LEU A 27 8.15 2.41 8.51
C LEU A 27 7.65 3.21 9.72
N LYS A 28 7.45 2.55 10.87
CA LYS A 28 7.04 3.24 12.11
C LYS A 28 8.04 4.29 12.60
N LYS A 29 9.32 4.14 12.29
CA LYS A 29 10.38 5.09 12.66
C LYS A 29 10.52 6.26 11.69
N GLY A 30 9.80 6.25 10.57
CA GLY A 30 9.99 7.24 9.50
C GLY A 30 11.17 6.95 8.58
N ASP A 31 11.83 5.80 8.71
CA ASP A 31 12.93 5.41 7.83
C ASP A 31 12.37 4.66 6.62
N TRP A 32 11.81 5.43 5.68
CA TRP A 32 11.14 4.93 4.49
C TRP A 32 12.07 4.12 3.60
N LYS A 33 13.36 4.51 3.53
CA LYS A 33 14.37 3.85 2.71
C LYS A 33 14.68 2.45 3.23
N GLU A 34 14.94 2.29 4.52
CA GLU A 34 15.16 0.96 5.12
C GLU A 34 13.88 0.12 5.15
N ALA A 35 12.71 0.74 5.29
CA ALA A 35 11.43 0.04 5.17
C ALA A 35 11.29 -0.61 3.79
N VAL A 36 11.48 0.15 2.70
CA VAL A 36 11.44 -0.35 1.32
C VAL A 36 12.48 -1.45 1.09
N ARG A 37 13.71 -1.29 1.60
CA ARG A 37 14.76 -2.31 1.45
C ARG A 37 14.31 -3.65 2.04
N ASN A 38 13.72 -3.63 3.23
CA ASN A 38 13.21 -4.83 3.89
C ASN A 38 11.98 -5.39 3.17
N TYR A 39 11.04 -4.56 2.71
CA TYR A 39 9.90 -5.03 1.93
C TYR A 39 10.30 -5.71 0.62
N LYS A 40 11.32 -5.20 -0.09
CA LYS A 40 11.88 -5.87 -1.27
C LYS A 40 12.45 -7.25 -0.94
N MET A 41 13.09 -7.41 0.23
CA MET A 41 13.56 -8.72 0.69
C MET A 41 12.41 -9.64 1.07
N ALA A 42 11.36 -9.12 1.70
CA ALA A 42 10.16 -9.89 1.97
C ALA A 42 9.55 -10.47 0.69
N LEU A 43 9.41 -9.64 -0.35
CA LEU A 43 8.88 -10.06 -1.66
C LEU A 43 9.85 -10.92 -2.47
N HIS A 44 11.16 -10.86 -2.21
CA HIS A 44 12.12 -11.79 -2.81
C HIS A 44 11.86 -13.23 -2.33
N HIS A 45 11.51 -13.38 -1.07
CA HIS A 45 11.22 -14.68 -0.45
C HIS A 45 9.79 -15.16 -0.68
N ASP A 46 8.81 -14.28 -0.52
CA ASP A 46 7.40 -14.61 -0.72
C ASP A 46 6.67 -13.45 -1.41
N LYS A 47 6.43 -13.61 -2.71
CA LYS A 47 5.73 -12.63 -3.55
C LYS A 47 4.23 -12.54 -3.26
N THR A 48 3.67 -13.49 -2.51
CA THR A 48 2.23 -13.57 -2.19
C THR A 48 1.85 -12.77 -0.94
N LEU A 49 2.83 -12.15 -0.27
CA LEU A 49 2.59 -11.29 0.88
C LEU A 49 1.98 -9.95 0.45
N HIS A 50 0.68 -9.95 0.12
CA HIS A 50 -0.07 -8.74 -0.27
C HIS A 50 0.10 -7.55 0.69
N PRO A 51 0.09 -7.74 2.04
CA PRO A 51 0.33 -6.64 2.98
C PRO A 51 1.68 -5.92 2.79
N VAL A 52 2.70 -6.62 2.24
CA VAL A 52 4.00 -6.01 1.96
C VAL A 52 3.89 -4.98 0.84
N TYR A 53 3.11 -5.24 -0.22
CA TYR A 53 2.92 -4.27 -1.30
C TYR A 53 2.23 -3.00 -0.79
N ILE A 54 1.20 -3.15 0.06
CA ILE A 54 0.49 -2.03 0.70
C ILE A 54 1.45 -1.17 1.54
N ASN A 55 2.23 -1.79 2.42
CA ASN A 55 3.13 -1.03 3.27
C ASN A 55 4.33 -0.47 2.50
N MET A 56 4.77 -1.15 1.44
CA MET A 56 5.83 -0.66 0.57
C MET A 56 5.37 0.52 -0.29
N SER A 57 4.14 0.51 -0.82
CA SER A 57 3.59 1.68 -1.51
C SER A 57 3.45 2.86 -0.56
N ASN A 58 2.98 2.64 0.67
CA ASN A 58 2.90 3.69 1.69
C ASN A 58 4.30 4.26 2.02
N ALA A 59 5.31 3.41 2.20
CA ALA A 59 6.69 3.87 2.38
C ALA A 59 7.18 4.73 1.21
N TYR A 60 6.87 4.33 -0.04
CA TYR A 60 7.21 5.12 -1.21
C TYR A 60 6.45 6.46 -1.26
N LEU A 61 5.16 6.49 -0.95
CA LEU A 61 4.37 7.73 -0.89
C LEU A 61 4.94 8.71 0.14
N LYS A 62 5.28 8.22 1.34
CA LYS A 62 5.91 9.03 2.40
C LYS A 62 7.32 9.51 2.08
N GLY A 63 8.01 8.78 1.21
CA GLY A 63 9.30 9.20 0.62
C GLY A 63 9.15 10.02 -0.67
N GLU A 64 7.93 10.41 -1.05
CA GLU A 64 7.61 11.13 -2.30
C GLU A 64 8.07 10.41 -3.58
N GLN A 65 8.27 9.10 -3.50
CA GLN A 65 8.68 8.24 -4.62
C GLN A 65 7.42 7.73 -5.36
N TYR A 66 6.66 8.66 -5.93
CA TYR A 66 5.37 8.38 -6.57
C TYR A 66 5.43 7.33 -7.70
N PRO A 67 6.42 7.33 -8.61
CA PRO A 67 6.49 6.33 -9.67
C PRO A 67 6.64 4.90 -9.14
N GLU A 68 7.42 4.70 -8.09
CA GLU A 68 7.63 3.42 -7.42
C GLU A 68 6.38 2.99 -6.63
N ALA A 69 5.69 3.93 -5.98
CA ALA A 69 4.42 3.67 -5.33
C ALA A 69 3.38 3.15 -6.33
N LEU A 70 3.22 3.83 -7.48
CA LEU A 70 2.28 3.42 -8.52
C LEU A 70 2.60 2.02 -9.06
N LYS A 71 3.87 1.76 -9.40
CA LYS A 71 4.30 0.42 -9.87
C LYS A 71 4.00 -0.66 -8.84
N THR A 72 4.18 -0.36 -7.56
CA THR A 72 3.91 -1.29 -6.45
C THR A 72 2.42 -1.59 -6.33
N LEU A 73 1.56 -0.56 -6.39
CA LEU A 73 0.11 -0.72 -6.36
C LEU A 73 -0.41 -1.49 -7.57
N GLN A 74 0.10 -1.21 -8.77
CA GLN A 74 -0.25 -1.95 -9.99
C GLN A 74 0.16 -3.43 -9.91
N ALA A 75 1.32 -3.73 -9.33
CA ALA A 75 1.76 -5.11 -9.11
C ALA A 75 0.82 -5.86 -8.14
N LEU A 76 0.31 -5.18 -7.11
CA LEU A 76 -0.71 -5.76 -6.22
C LEU A 76 -2.07 -5.88 -6.93
N GLN A 77 -2.46 -4.89 -7.72
CA GLN A 77 -3.72 -4.91 -8.48
C GLN A 77 -3.79 -6.09 -9.45
N ALA A 78 -2.68 -6.46 -10.07
CA ALA A 78 -2.60 -7.64 -10.94
C ALA A 78 -2.86 -8.97 -10.20
N GLN A 79 -2.64 -9.00 -8.87
CA GLN A 79 -2.76 -10.21 -8.04
C GLN A 79 -4.06 -10.23 -7.22
N ALA A 80 -4.47 -9.08 -6.69
CA ALA A 80 -5.59 -8.92 -5.77
C ALA A 80 -6.42 -7.66 -6.08
N PRO A 81 -7.07 -7.58 -7.26
CA PRO A 81 -7.77 -6.37 -7.71
C PRO A 81 -8.98 -5.98 -6.85
N ARG A 82 -9.47 -6.88 -6.00
CA ARG A 82 -10.61 -6.67 -5.10
C ARG A 82 -10.21 -6.36 -3.65
N GLN A 83 -8.92 -6.21 -3.37
CA GLN A 83 -8.47 -5.87 -2.01
C GLN A 83 -8.86 -4.43 -1.66
N PRO A 84 -9.59 -4.17 -0.56
CA PRO A 84 -10.01 -2.81 -0.21
C PRO A 84 -8.83 -1.86 0.06
N GLU A 85 -7.80 -2.33 0.76
CA GLU A 85 -6.63 -1.51 1.10
C GLU A 85 -5.84 -1.07 -0.14
N LEU A 86 -5.87 -1.84 -1.22
CA LEU A 86 -5.26 -1.46 -2.50
C LEU A 86 -5.90 -0.18 -3.04
N HIS A 87 -7.23 -0.13 -3.07
CA HIS A 87 -7.97 1.02 -3.59
C HIS A 87 -7.84 2.24 -2.68
N TYR A 88 -7.74 2.03 -1.36
CA TYR A 88 -7.41 3.08 -0.41
C TYR A 88 -6.02 3.70 -0.70
N ASN A 89 -4.99 2.87 -0.91
CA ASN A 89 -3.66 3.39 -1.22
C ASN A 89 -3.57 4.02 -2.61
N PHE A 90 -4.37 3.57 -3.59
CA PHE A 90 -4.56 4.32 -4.84
C PHE A 90 -5.18 5.69 -4.59
N ALA A 91 -6.14 5.81 -3.68
CA ALA A 91 -6.70 7.10 -3.30
C ALA A 91 -5.63 8.03 -2.73
N CYS A 92 -4.80 7.56 -1.80
CA CYS A 92 -3.65 8.31 -1.28
C CYS A 92 -2.68 8.72 -2.39
N TYR A 93 -2.32 7.80 -3.30
CA TYR A 93 -1.46 8.10 -4.45
C TYR A 93 -2.03 9.21 -5.35
N TYR A 94 -3.29 9.09 -5.76
CA TYR A 94 -3.92 10.08 -6.63
C TYR A 94 -4.07 11.42 -5.92
N SER A 95 -4.35 11.39 -4.61
CA SER A 95 -4.49 12.56 -3.78
C SER A 95 -3.17 13.34 -3.70
N LEU A 96 -2.07 12.67 -3.34
CA LEU A 96 -0.72 13.26 -3.27
C LEU A 96 -0.17 13.70 -4.64
N THR A 97 -0.71 13.19 -5.74
CA THR A 97 -0.36 13.59 -7.11
C THR A 97 -1.38 14.55 -7.73
N HIS A 98 -2.22 15.20 -6.91
CA HIS A 98 -3.19 16.23 -7.32
C HIS A 98 -4.20 15.77 -8.39
N GLN A 99 -4.68 14.53 -8.24
CA GLN A 99 -5.71 13.91 -9.07
C GLN A 99 -6.96 13.63 -8.22
N GLU A 100 -7.59 14.67 -7.68
CA GLU A 100 -8.66 14.58 -6.67
C GLU A 100 -9.83 13.72 -7.13
N LYS A 101 -10.23 13.83 -8.40
CA LYS A 101 -11.32 13.01 -8.96
C LYS A 101 -10.98 11.51 -8.92
N ALA A 102 -9.77 11.14 -9.36
CA ALA A 102 -9.33 9.75 -9.35
C ALA A 102 -9.13 9.23 -7.92
N ALA A 103 -8.69 10.10 -7.01
CA ALA A 103 -8.54 9.78 -5.60
C ALA A 103 -9.90 9.48 -4.96
N LEU A 104 -10.90 10.33 -5.17
CA LEU A 104 -12.26 10.13 -4.66
C LEU A 104 -12.90 8.84 -5.23
N GLU A 105 -12.75 8.58 -6.52
CA GLU A 105 -13.27 7.34 -7.12
C GLU A 105 -12.58 6.08 -6.57
N SER A 106 -11.27 6.15 -6.32
CA SER A 106 -10.53 5.05 -5.67
C SER A 106 -10.99 4.84 -4.23
N LEU A 107 -11.28 5.92 -3.50
CA LEU A 107 -11.75 5.85 -2.12
C LEU A 107 -13.17 5.26 -2.03
N LYS A 108 -14.08 5.68 -2.91
CA LYS A 108 -15.40 5.06 -3.11
C LYS A 108 -15.27 3.58 -3.41
N LYS A 109 -14.33 3.20 -4.28
CA LYS A 109 -14.09 1.80 -4.61
C LYS A 109 -13.62 1.01 -3.38
N ALA A 110 -12.70 1.55 -2.59
CA ALA A 110 -12.25 0.94 -1.34
C ALA A 110 -13.42 0.65 -0.39
N VAL A 111 -14.30 1.64 -0.17
CA VAL A 111 -15.49 1.47 0.68
C VAL A 111 -16.43 0.40 0.14
N SER A 112 -16.76 0.44 -1.16
CA SER A 112 -17.64 -0.58 -1.77
C SER A 112 -17.10 -2.01 -1.69
N LEU A 113 -15.78 -2.17 -1.52
CA LEU A 113 -15.12 -3.47 -1.34
C LEU A 113 -15.00 -3.88 0.13
N GLY A 114 -15.40 -3.01 1.07
CA GLY A 114 -15.43 -3.30 2.51
C GLY A 114 -14.27 -2.71 3.30
N TYR A 115 -13.66 -1.59 2.86
CA TYR A 115 -12.66 -0.89 3.67
C TYR A 115 -13.26 -0.47 5.01
N SER A 116 -12.65 -0.90 6.11
CA SER A 116 -13.26 -0.93 7.43
C SER A 116 -12.88 0.23 8.35
N LYS A 117 -12.16 1.24 7.84
CA LYS A 117 -11.65 2.38 8.62
C LYS A 117 -11.99 3.73 8.00
N PRO A 118 -13.28 4.09 7.89
CA PRO A 118 -13.69 5.36 7.29
C PRO A 118 -13.20 6.59 8.09
N ASP A 119 -12.90 6.44 9.38
CA ASP A 119 -12.30 7.50 10.20
C ASP A 119 -10.97 8.01 9.61
N ASP A 120 -10.22 7.13 8.93
CA ASP A 120 -8.97 7.49 8.25
C ASP A 120 -9.20 8.59 7.18
N PHE A 121 -10.39 8.67 6.57
CA PHE A 121 -10.67 9.64 5.51
C PHE A 121 -10.59 11.08 5.99
N GLN A 122 -10.95 11.31 7.26
CA GLN A 122 -10.93 12.64 7.87
C GLN A 122 -9.55 13.00 8.45
N SER A 123 -8.76 12.02 8.88
CA SER A 123 -7.48 12.25 9.57
C SER A 123 -6.23 11.98 8.73
N ASP A 124 -6.30 11.18 7.67
CA ASP A 124 -5.12 10.83 6.87
C ASP A 124 -4.59 12.09 6.15
N PRO A 125 -3.34 12.52 6.42
CA PRO A 125 -2.77 13.68 5.75
C PRO A 125 -2.67 13.48 4.22
N ASP A 126 -2.53 12.25 3.74
CA ASP A 126 -2.41 11.96 2.31
C ASP A 126 -3.70 12.33 1.56
N LEU A 127 -4.84 12.43 2.25
CA LEU A 127 -6.17 12.77 1.70
C LEU A 127 -6.59 14.23 1.93
N GLU A 128 -5.66 15.11 2.32
CA GLU A 128 -5.99 16.48 2.72
C GLU A 128 -6.66 17.31 1.61
N ASN A 129 -6.20 17.22 0.36
CA ASN A 129 -6.82 17.97 -0.74
C ASN A 129 -8.25 17.52 -1.00
N LEU A 130 -8.56 16.23 -0.84
CA LEU A 130 -9.92 15.70 -1.00
C LEU A 130 -10.89 16.34 -0.02
N ARG A 131 -10.49 16.53 1.25
CA ARG A 131 -11.32 17.16 2.28
C ARG A 131 -11.74 18.60 1.94
N ARG A 132 -11.05 19.24 1.00
CA ARG A 132 -11.35 20.61 0.54
C ARG A 132 -12.32 20.63 -0.65
N THR A 133 -12.72 19.47 -1.17
CA THR A 133 -13.63 19.36 -2.33
C THR A 133 -15.08 19.17 -1.88
N ALA A 134 -16.02 19.77 -2.62
CA ALA A 134 -17.45 19.58 -2.38
C ALA A 134 -17.86 18.11 -2.59
N ASP A 135 -17.37 17.48 -3.67
CA ASP A 135 -17.68 16.09 -4.01
C ASP A 135 -17.33 15.10 -2.89
N PHE A 136 -16.19 15.32 -2.21
CA PHE A 136 -15.80 14.49 -1.06
C PHE A 136 -16.73 14.71 0.13
N ALA A 137 -17.06 15.96 0.46
CA ALA A 137 -17.97 16.28 1.56
C ALA A 137 -19.38 15.69 1.32
N GLU A 138 -19.90 15.83 0.09
CA GLU A 138 -21.19 15.26 -0.30
C GLU A 138 -21.20 13.74 -0.28
N TRP A 139 -20.10 13.10 -0.70
CA TRP A 139 -19.98 11.65 -0.65
C TRP A 139 -19.89 11.13 0.78
N LEU A 140 -19.07 11.78 1.62
CA LEU A 140 -18.85 11.38 3.01
C LEU A 140 -20.14 11.50 3.85
N ALA A 141 -20.98 12.49 3.58
CA ALA A 141 -22.28 12.66 4.23
C ALA A 141 -23.29 11.53 3.92
N LYS A 142 -23.00 10.68 2.93
CA LYS A 142 -23.85 9.55 2.49
C LYS A 142 -23.30 8.19 2.90
N LEU A 143 -22.11 8.15 3.52
CA LEU A 143 -21.44 6.92 3.97
C LEU A 143 -22.09 6.37 5.23
#